data_AF-A0A943MZU0-F1
#
_entry.id   AF-A0A943MZU0-F1
#
_cell.length_a   1.000
_cell.length_b   1.000
_cell.length_c   1.000
_cell.angle_alpha   90.00
_cell.angle_beta   90.00
_cell.angle_gamma   90.00
#
_symmetry.space_group_name_H-M   'P 1'
#
loop_
_entity.id
_entity.type
_entity.pdbx_description
1 polymer ?
#
loop_
_entity_poly.entity_id
_entity_poly.type
_entity_poly.pdbx_seq_one_letter_code
_entity_poly.pdbx_strand_id
1 'polypeptide(L)'
;MAWVSVHQEVDGAKLRRLYKTIGCSKFEALGILNFLWFWGMKNADENGLVADADLDVLSRYLYGCGEGSDLDMGRVVQALVDVGWIDMAADGFYIHDWDQWQEQWYKLQKNRKNDAERKRRAYAETSGKGRSGAPGRPEEPTGDKPSAKKGKSDKKAYSEFVKMTEANYNRLIELYGKEFTEACITKLDLYKGSKGKTYKDDYRAILSWVVRSVNEDNPGLMKKSKGETGSSRPPEVNPYAEWGGASG
;
A
#
# COMPACT_ATOMS: atom_id res chain seq x y z
N MET A 1 8.46 9.62 -11.28
CA MET A 1 9.74 9.15 -10.75
C MET A 1 9.57 7.73 -10.24
N ALA A 2 10.41 6.82 -10.73
CA ALA A 2 10.63 5.51 -10.12
C ALA A 2 11.61 5.69 -8.96
N TRP A 3 11.38 5.01 -7.84
CA TRP A 3 12.27 4.98 -6.69
C TRP A 3 12.49 3.52 -6.35
N VAL A 4 13.72 3.17 -5.97
CA VAL A 4 14.08 1.84 -5.48
C VAL A 4 14.36 1.97 -4.00
N SER A 5 13.70 1.13 -3.19
CA SER A 5 13.95 1.04 -1.76
C SER A 5 15.12 0.09 -1.56
N VAL A 6 16.27 0.56 -1.09
CA VAL A 6 17.41 -0.31 -0.78
C VAL A 6 17.22 -0.87 0.63
N HIS A 7 16.93 -2.16 0.74
CA HIS A 7 16.75 -2.83 2.02
C HIS A 7 18.09 -3.08 2.71
N GLN A 8 18.13 -3.06 4.04
CA GLN A 8 19.35 -3.40 4.79
C GLN A 8 19.74 -4.88 4.60
N GLU A 9 18.76 -5.75 4.36
CA GLU A 9 18.91 -7.21 4.27
C GLU A 9 19.74 -7.69 3.08
N VAL A 10 19.90 -6.81 2.09
CA VAL A 10 20.74 -7.00 0.89
C VAL A 10 22.19 -7.17 1.27
N ASP A 11 22.59 -6.49 2.34
CA ASP A 11 23.92 -6.58 2.91
C ASP A 11 24.12 -7.87 3.74
N GLY A 12 23.94 -9.00 3.06
CA GLY A 12 23.96 -10.33 3.62
C GLY A 12 25.06 -11.24 3.04
N ALA A 13 24.99 -12.52 3.39
CA ALA A 13 25.92 -13.53 2.89
C ALA A 13 25.86 -13.68 1.35
N LYS A 14 24.68 -13.47 0.74
CA LYS A 14 24.48 -13.57 -0.71
C LYS A 14 25.25 -12.50 -1.47
N LEU A 15 25.15 -11.23 -1.05
CA LEU A 15 25.96 -10.14 -1.60
C LEU A 15 27.45 -10.37 -1.35
N ARG A 16 27.80 -10.90 -0.17
CA ARG A 16 29.18 -11.24 0.17
C ARG A 16 29.81 -12.25 -0.77
N ARG A 17 29.04 -13.25 -1.20
CA ARG A 17 29.48 -14.21 -2.22
C ARG A 17 29.64 -13.52 -3.57
N LEU A 18 28.68 -12.68 -3.97
CA LEU A 18 28.71 -11.98 -5.26
C LEU A 18 29.99 -11.16 -5.47
N TYR A 19 30.30 -10.21 -4.59
CA TYR A 19 31.46 -9.35 -4.80
C TYR A 19 32.79 -10.12 -4.72
N LYS A 20 32.83 -11.23 -3.95
CA LYS A 20 33.99 -12.13 -3.92
C LYS A 20 34.14 -12.93 -5.20
N THR A 21 33.05 -13.42 -5.78
CA THR A 21 33.06 -14.15 -7.05
C THR A 21 33.47 -13.25 -8.21
N ILE A 22 32.99 -12.00 -8.23
CA ILE A 22 33.37 -11.01 -9.25
C ILE A 22 34.81 -10.52 -9.03
N GLY A 23 35.28 -10.47 -7.78
CA GLY A 23 36.56 -9.88 -7.43
C GLY A 23 36.51 -8.35 -7.34
N CYS A 24 35.34 -7.78 -7.05
CA CYS A 24 35.13 -6.34 -6.96
C CYS A 24 34.84 -5.88 -5.51
N SER A 25 34.78 -4.57 -5.32
CA SER A 25 34.36 -4.00 -4.04
C SER A 25 32.87 -4.24 -3.79
N LYS A 26 32.49 -4.22 -2.51
CA LYS A 26 31.09 -4.30 -2.11
C LYS A 26 30.24 -3.16 -2.71
N PHE A 27 30.83 -1.97 -2.87
CA PHE A 27 30.15 -0.81 -3.47
C PHE A 27 29.81 -1.07 -4.94
N GLU A 28 30.74 -1.63 -5.70
CA GLU A 28 30.51 -1.99 -7.10
C GLU A 28 29.44 -3.07 -7.23
N ALA A 29 29.49 -4.12 -6.40
CA ALA A 29 28.47 -5.17 -6.42
C ALA A 29 27.07 -4.65 -6.08
N LEU A 30 26.95 -3.74 -5.11
CA LEU A 30 25.68 -3.07 -4.81
C LEU A 30 25.20 -2.19 -5.98
N GLY A 31 26.13 -1.49 -6.65
CA GLY A 31 25.83 -0.74 -7.87
C GLY A 31 25.28 -1.64 -8.97
N ILE A 32 25.95 -2.76 -9.25
CA ILE A 32 25.53 -3.76 -10.24
C ILE A 32 24.12 -4.27 -9.94
N LEU A 33 23.83 -4.63 -8.68
CA LEU A 33 22.48 -5.07 -8.30
C LEU A 33 21.43 -3.97 -8.47
N ASN A 34 21.75 -2.72 -8.12
CA ASN A 34 20.85 -1.60 -8.35
C ASN A 34 20.52 -1.42 -9.84
N PHE A 35 21.52 -1.50 -10.72
CA PHE A 35 21.30 -1.42 -12.17
C PHE A 35 20.51 -2.62 -12.70
N LEU A 36 20.79 -3.83 -12.21
CA LEU A 36 19.98 -5.02 -12.52
C LEU A 36 18.50 -4.79 -12.16
N TRP A 37 18.19 -4.28 -10.97
CA TRP A 37 16.81 -4.00 -10.57
C TRP A 37 16.17 -2.86 -11.36
N PHE A 38 16.91 -1.79 -11.67
CA PHE A 38 16.42 -0.71 -12.53
C PHE A 38 16.04 -1.20 -13.93
N TRP A 39 16.85 -2.11 -14.47
CA TRP A 39 16.59 -2.75 -15.74
C TRP A 39 15.41 -3.71 -15.65
N GLY A 40 15.36 -4.54 -14.60
CA GLY A 40 14.24 -5.43 -14.31
C GLY A 40 12.91 -4.69 -14.24
N MET A 41 12.85 -3.49 -13.65
CA MET A 41 11.60 -2.72 -13.56
C MET A 41 10.99 -2.35 -14.92
N LYS A 42 11.78 -2.38 -15.99
CA LYS A 42 11.33 -2.07 -17.36
C LYS A 42 11.10 -3.31 -18.22
N ASN A 43 11.71 -4.44 -17.86
CA ASN A 43 11.81 -5.62 -18.73
C ASN A 43 11.28 -6.91 -18.08
N ALA A 44 11.18 -6.97 -16.74
CA ALA A 44 10.65 -8.10 -16.01
C ALA A 44 9.13 -7.96 -15.76
N ASP A 45 8.44 -9.10 -15.72
CA ASP A 45 7.02 -9.16 -15.38
C ASP A 45 6.77 -9.07 -13.86
N GLU A 46 5.53 -9.35 -13.43
CA GLU A 46 5.15 -9.32 -12.01
C GLU A 46 5.86 -10.38 -11.14
N ASN A 47 6.32 -11.46 -11.76
CA ASN A 47 7.02 -12.57 -11.09
C ASN A 47 8.55 -12.46 -11.21
N GLY A 48 9.05 -11.46 -11.93
CA GLY A 48 10.47 -11.25 -12.14
C GLY A 48 11.04 -11.98 -13.35
N LEU A 49 10.16 -12.57 -14.20
CA LEU A 49 10.56 -13.18 -15.45
C LEU A 49 10.90 -12.10 -16.46
N VAL A 50 12.09 -12.19 -17.02
CA VAL A 50 12.50 -11.42 -18.19
C VAL A 50 12.41 -12.34 -19.40
N ALA A 51 11.29 -12.25 -20.11
CA ALA A 51 11.06 -13.03 -21.32
C ALA A 51 11.88 -12.48 -22.49
N ASP A 52 12.30 -13.36 -23.40
CA ASP A 52 12.98 -13.03 -24.66
C ASP A 52 14.29 -12.21 -24.52
N ALA A 53 14.88 -12.16 -23.31
CA ALA A 53 16.18 -11.56 -23.07
C ALA A 53 17.14 -12.61 -22.50
N ASP A 54 18.31 -12.72 -23.13
CA ASP A 54 19.39 -13.57 -22.63
C ASP A 54 20.34 -12.77 -21.73
N LEU A 55 21.32 -13.48 -21.16
CA LEU A 55 22.37 -12.88 -20.35
C LEU A 55 23.24 -11.88 -21.12
N ASP A 56 23.32 -11.98 -22.45
CA ASP A 56 24.10 -11.05 -23.29
C ASP A 56 23.42 -9.68 -23.37
N VAL A 57 22.09 -9.63 -23.47
CA VAL A 57 21.33 -8.37 -23.40
C VAL A 57 21.59 -7.67 -22.06
N LEU A 58 21.54 -8.42 -20.95
CA LEU A 58 21.82 -7.86 -19.62
C LEU A 58 23.28 -7.41 -19.51
N SER A 59 24.23 -8.20 -20.01
CA SER A 59 25.66 -7.87 -20.02
C SER A 59 25.94 -6.57 -20.76
N ARG A 60 25.36 -6.38 -21.94
CA ARG A 60 25.47 -5.14 -22.74
C ARG A 60 24.88 -3.92 -22.00
N TYR A 61 23.75 -4.10 -21.32
CA TYR A 61 23.17 -3.03 -20.51
C TYR A 61 24.10 -2.63 -19.36
N LEU A 62 24.63 -3.60 -18.61
CA LEU A 62 25.54 -3.34 -17.49
C LEU A 62 26.86 -2.73 -17.97
N TYR A 63 27.35 -3.13 -19.14
CA TYR A 63 28.52 -2.51 -19.78
C TYR A 63 28.31 -1.01 -20.00
N GLY A 64 27.15 -0.62 -20.51
CA GLY A 64 26.80 0.80 -20.67
C GLY A 64 26.65 1.56 -19.34
N CYS A 65 26.32 0.87 -18.24
CA CYS A 65 26.22 1.49 -16.91
C CYS A 65 27.59 1.62 -16.22
N GLY A 66 28.52 0.72 -16.53
CA GLY A 66 29.85 0.63 -15.93
C GLY A 66 30.92 1.35 -16.74
N GLU A 67 30.61 2.44 -17.45
CA GLU A 67 31.60 3.19 -18.23
C GLU A 67 32.81 3.56 -17.34
N GLY A 68 34.01 3.13 -17.75
CA GLY A 68 35.24 3.30 -16.97
C GLY A 68 35.52 2.23 -15.91
N SER A 69 34.70 1.19 -15.81
CA SER A 69 34.98 0.01 -15.00
C SER A 69 35.82 -1.01 -15.77
N ASP A 70 36.79 -1.63 -15.10
CA ASP A 70 37.61 -2.72 -15.65
C ASP A 70 36.94 -4.11 -15.50
N LEU A 71 35.72 -4.16 -14.99
CA LEU A 71 35.00 -5.41 -14.77
C LEU A 71 34.52 -6.01 -16.10
N ASP A 72 34.73 -7.32 -16.25
CA ASP A 72 34.16 -8.09 -17.35
C ASP A 72 32.68 -8.36 -17.09
N MET A 73 31.80 -7.67 -17.81
CA MET A 73 30.35 -7.77 -17.63
C MET A 73 29.80 -9.16 -17.95
N GLY A 74 30.46 -9.92 -18.83
CA GLY A 74 30.10 -11.32 -19.07
C GLY A 74 30.32 -12.16 -17.81
N ARG A 75 31.47 -11.98 -17.13
CA ARG A 75 31.74 -12.64 -15.85
C ARG A 75 30.83 -12.13 -14.72
N VAL A 76 30.47 -10.85 -14.73
CA VAL A 76 29.53 -10.28 -13.74
C VAL A 76 28.18 -10.96 -13.87
N VAL A 77 27.62 -11.05 -15.08
CA VAL A 77 26.32 -11.68 -15.29
C VAL A 77 26.36 -13.17 -14.97
N GLN A 78 27.44 -13.87 -15.31
CA GLN A 78 27.63 -15.26 -14.90
C GLN A 78 27.67 -15.40 -13.36
N ALA A 79 28.38 -14.51 -12.67
CA ALA A 79 28.45 -14.52 -11.21
C ALA A 79 27.09 -14.21 -10.55
N LEU A 80 26.23 -13.41 -11.19
CA LEU A 80 24.86 -13.18 -10.74
C LEU A 80 24.04 -14.47 -10.79
N VAL A 81 24.22 -15.29 -11.83
CA VAL A 81 23.60 -16.61 -11.95
C VAL A 81 24.17 -17.58 -10.91
N ASP A 82 25.50 -17.70 -10.82
CA ASP A 82 26.15 -18.68 -9.94
C ASP A 82 25.84 -18.46 -8.45
N VAL A 83 25.64 -17.20 -8.05
CA VAL A 83 25.30 -16.83 -6.66
C VAL A 83 23.79 -16.88 -6.39
N GLY A 84 22.98 -17.07 -7.43
CA GLY A 84 21.52 -17.18 -7.36
C GLY A 84 20.81 -15.83 -7.24
N TRP A 85 21.39 -14.76 -7.77
CA TRP A 85 20.67 -13.49 -7.97
C TRP A 85 19.80 -13.54 -9.23
N ILE A 86 20.16 -14.40 -10.19
CA ILE A 86 19.41 -14.67 -11.41
C ILE A 86 19.24 -16.19 -11.51
N ASP A 87 18.02 -16.63 -11.80
CA ASP A 87 17.72 -18.03 -12.08
C ASP A 87 17.42 -18.21 -13.57
N MET A 88 18.14 -19.10 -14.24
CA MET A 88 17.93 -19.38 -15.66
C MET A 88 16.63 -20.17 -15.89
N ALA A 89 15.90 -19.81 -16.95
CA ALA A 89 14.67 -20.49 -17.37
C ALA A 89 14.70 -20.83 -18.86
N ALA A 90 13.72 -21.61 -19.33
CA ALA A 90 13.63 -22.01 -20.74
C ALA A 90 13.23 -20.84 -21.66
N ASP A 91 12.50 -19.87 -21.11
CA ASP A 91 11.91 -18.71 -21.76
C ASP A 91 12.63 -17.39 -21.45
N GLY A 92 13.78 -17.46 -20.76
CA GLY A 92 14.56 -16.30 -20.35
C GLY A 92 15.24 -16.52 -19.01
N PHE A 93 15.11 -15.56 -18.10
CA PHE A 93 15.60 -15.71 -16.72
C PHE A 93 14.73 -14.96 -15.72
N TYR A 94 14.75 -15.43 -14.47
CA TYR A 94 14.10 -14.80 -13.34
C TYR A 94 15.09 -14.00 -12.53
N ILE A 95 14.70 -12.80 -12.10
CA ILE A 95 15.42 -12.07 -11.05
C ILE A 95 14.96 -12.65 -9.70
N HIS A 96 15.90 -13.18 -8.93
CA HIS A 96 15.59 -13.80 -7.64
C HIS A 96 15.15 -12.76 -6.60
N ASP A 97 14.25 -13.15 -5.69
CA ASP A 97 13.62 -12.29 -4.67
C ASP A 97 12.86 -11.07 -5.26
N TRP A 98 12.43 -11.12 -6.52
CA TRP A 98 11.74 -10.01 -7.19
C TRP A 98 10.50 -9.50 -6.44
N ASP A 99 9.70 -10.44 -5.92
CA ASP A 99 8.49 -10.19 -5.15
C ASP A 99 8.76 -9.46 -3.83
N GLN A 100 9.82 -9.85 -3.11
CA GLN A 100 10.21 -9.19 -1.85
C GLN A 100 10.60 -7.74 -2.06
N TRP A 101 11.23 -7.43 -3.19
CA TRP A 101 11.70 -6.09 -3.52
C TRP A 101 10.63 -5.18 -4.12
N GLN A 102 9.72 -5.74 -4.92
CA GLN A 102 8.71 -4.94 -5.62
C GLN A 102 7.41 -4.76 -4.84
N GLU A 103 7.21 -5.46 -3.72
CA GLU A 103 5.95 -5.42 -2.98
C GLU A 103 5.50 -3.98 -2.64
N GLN A 104 6.44 -3.14 -2.20
CA GLN A 104 6.16 -1.72 -1.90
C GLN A 104 5.90 -0.89 -3.16
N TRP A 105 6.58 -1.20 -4.26
CA TRP A 105 6.43 -0.50 -5.53
C TRP A 105 5.10 -0.83 -6.20
N TYR A 106 4.69 -2.10 -6.24
CA TYR A 106 3.38 -2.51 -6.74
C TYR A 106 2.23 -1.94 -5.89
N LYS A 107 2.37 -1.94 -4.55
CA LYS A 107 1.42 -1.27 -3.64
C LYS A 107 1.28 0.21 -3.99
N LEU A 108 2.39 0.91 -4.25
CA LEU A 108 2.36 2.32 -4.61
C LEU A 108 1.78 2.57 -6.01
N GLN A 109 2.14 1.78 -7.01
CA GLN A 109 1.59 1.90 -8.37
C GLN A 109 0.07 1.71 -8.39
N LYS A 110 -0.42 0.70 -7.64
CA LYS A 110 -1.86 0.46 -7.45
C LYS A 110 -2.54 1.66 -6.79
N ASN A 111 -1.94 2.22 -5.75
CA ASN A 111 -2.46 3.42 -5.09
C ASN A 111 -2.49 4.64 -6.01
N ARG A 112 -1.43 4.86 -6.80
CA ARG A 112 -1.38 5.95 -7.80
C ARG A 112 -2.41 5.79 -8.91
N LYS A 113 -2.60 4.57 -9.43
CA LYS A 113 -3.66 4.26 -10.39
C LYS A 113 -5.04 4.53 -9.80
N ASN A 114 -5.30 4.04 -8.59
CA ASN A 114 -6.56 4.26 -7.88
C ASN A 114 -6.83 5.73 -7.59
N ASP A 115 -5.81 6.50 -7.19
CA ASP A 115 -5.96 7.93 -6.92
C ASP A 115 -6.14 8.75 -8.21
N ALA A 116 -5.44 8.37 -9.29
CA ALA A 116 -5.65 8.95 -10.61
C ALA A 116 -7.06 8.65 -11.12
N GLU A 117 -7.57 7.44 -10.93
CA GLU A 117 -8.93 7.05 -11.31
C GLU A 117 -9.97 7.78 -10.45
N ARG A 118 -9.77 7.88 -9.14
CA ARG A 118 -10.62 8.70 -8.25
C ARG A 118 -10.67 10.16 -8.72
N LYS A 119 -9.53 10.75 -9.07
CA LYS A 119 -9.46 12.11 -9.60
C LYS A 119 -10.14 12.24 -10.97
N ARG A 120 -9.98 11.26 -11.87
CA ARG A 120 -10.69 11.22 -13.16
C ARG A 120 -12.20 11.14 -12.98
N ARG A 121 -12.68 10.25 -12.09
CA ARG A 121 -14.12 10.12 -11.76
C ARG A 121 -14.66 11.41 -11.14
N ALA A 122 -13.92 12.00 -10.18
CA ALA A 122 -14.30 13.27 -9.57
C ALA A 122 -14.36 14.41 -10.61
N TYR A 123 -13.38 14.50 -11.51
CA TYR A 123 -13.37 15.50 -12.58
C TYR A 123 -14.49 15.29 -13.60
N ALA A 124 -14.82 14.04 -13.94
CA ALA A 124 -15.96 13.73 -14.81
C ALA A 124 -17.30 14.11 -14.15
N GLU A 125 -17.45 13.85 -12.84
CA GLU A 125 -18.64 14.24 -12.07
C GLU A 125 -18.77 15.77 -11.91
N THR A 126 -17.65 16.50 -11.81
CA THR A 126 -17.68 17.98 -11.71
C THR A 126 -17.81 18.67 -13.06
N SER A 127 -17.15 18.17 -14.11
CA SER A 127 -17.22 18.74 -15.46
C SER A 127 -18.55 18.45 -16.14
N GLY A 128 -19.22 17.35 -15.80
CA GLY A 128 -20.60 17.07 -16.21
C GLY A 128 -21.66 17.97 -15.55
N LYS A 129 -21.30 18.71 -14.49
CA LYS A 129 -22.18 19.63 -13.75
C LYS A 129 -21.98 21.11 -14.10
N GLY A 130 -21.05 21.44 -14.99
CA GLY A 130 -20.62 22.82 -15.28
C GLY A 130 -20.98 23.36 -16.67
N ARG A 131 -21.87 22.73 -17.44
CA ARG A 131 -22.29 23.23 -18.76
C ARG A 131 -23.80 23.28 -18.91
N SER A 132 -24.45 24.04 -18.04
CA SER A 132 -25.80 24.57 -18.28
C SER A 132 -25.92 25.91 -17.54
N GLY A 133 -25.71 27.02 -18.25
CA GLY A 133 -25.89 28.35 -17.69
C GLY A 133 -25.24 29.46 -18.51
N ALA A 134 -25.88 29.84 -19.62
CA ALA A 134 -25.78 31.21 -20.14
C ALA A 134 -27.12 31.91 -19.79
N PRO A 135 -27.13 33.18 -19.33
CA PRO A 135 -28.32 33.81 -18.77
C PRO A 135 -29.19 34.44 -19.86
N GLY A 136 -30.49 34.12 -19.84
CA GLY A 136 -31.53 34.74 -20.65
C GLY A 136 -32.78 35.00 -19.79
N ARG A 137 -33.38 36.17 -19.99
CA ARG A 137 -34.39 36.93 -19.21
C ARG A 137 -35.78 36.22 -19.08
N PRO A 138 -36.67 36.59 -18.13
CA PRO A 138 -37.68 35.72 -17.54
C PRO A 138 -39.08 35.82 -18.17
N GLU A 139 -39.82 34.70 -18.15
CA GLU A 139 -41.29 34.67 -18.15
C GLU A 139 -41.79 33.52 -17.24
N GLU A 140 -42.71 33.85 -16.34
CA GLU A 140 -43.55 32.95 -15.52
C GLU A 140 -44.89 32.68 -16.24
N PRO A 141 -45.84 31.86 -15.72
CA PRO A 141 -45.72 30.56 -15.04
C PRO A 141 -46.68 29.53 -15.69
N THR A 142 -46.65 28.25 -15.27
CA THR A 142 -47.82 27.37 -14.95
C THR A 142 -47.43 25.89 -14.95
N GLY A 143 -48.03 25.12 -14.01
CA GLY A 143 -48.27 23.68 -14.19
C GLY A 143 -47.61 22.75 -13.18
N ASP A 144 -48.38 22.33 -12.17
CA ASP A 144 -48.08 21.33 -11.14
C ASP A 144 -47.65 19.93 -11.67
N LYS A 145 -46.59 19.38 -11.04
CA LYS A 145 -46.32 18.01 -10.48
C LYS A 145 -46.91 16.72 -11.12
N PRO A 146 -46.42 15.49 -10.79
CA PRO A 146 -45.28 15.10 -9.92
C PRO A 146 -44.39 13.92 -10.46
N SER A 147 -43.16 13.74 -9.96
CA SER A 147 -42.63 12.37 -9.71
C SER A 147 -41.53 12.30 -8.62
N ALA A 148 -41.88 11.55 -7.57
CA ALA A 148 -41.07 10.72 -6.65
C ALA A 148 -39.72 11.22 -6.11
N LYS A 149 -39.76 11.76 -4.88
CA LYS A 149 -38.64 11.83 -3.93
C LYS A 149 -38.28 10.42 -3.40
N LYS A 150 -37.03 9.98 -3.56
CA LYS A 150 -36.42 8.99 -2.64
C LYS A 150 -35.78 9.73 -1.47
N GLY A 151 -36.14 9.29 -0.26
CA GLY A 151 -35.94 10.01 1.00
C GLY A 151 -34.48 10.39 1.30
N LYS A 152 -34.28 11.65 1.65
CA LYS A 152 -33.08 12.10 2.37
C LYS A 152 -33.25 11.63 3.81
N SER A 153 -32.44 10.68 4.25
CA SER A 153 -32.28 10.38 5.67
C SER A 153 -31.65 11.61 6.34
N ASP A 154 -32.36 12.22 7.28
CA ASP A 154 -31.87 13.38 8.04
C ASP A 154 -30.55 13.06 8.74
N LYS A 155 -29.49 13.80 8.36
CA LYS A 155 -28.18 13.72 9.01
C LYS A 155 -28.21 14.64 10.22
N LYS A 156 -28.27 14.06 11.42
CA LYS A 156 -28.11 14.81 12.67
C LYS A 156 -26.63 15.25 12.80
N ALA A 157 -26.41 16.47 13.26
CA ALA A 157 -25.06 16.94 13.59
C ALA A 157 -24.72 16.44 15.00
N TYR A 158 -23.57 15.76 15.13
CA TYR A 158 -23.08 15.21 16.40
C TYR A 158 -21.91 16.02 16.98
N SER A 159 -21.29 16.88 16.17
CA SER A 159 -20.34 17.93 16.58
C SER A 159 -20.35 19.06 15.55
N GLU A 160 -19.60 20.15 15.81
CA GLU A 160 -19.55 21.35 14.95
C GLU A 160 -19.23 21.03 13.48
N PHE A 161 -18.32 20.09 13.24
CA PHE A 161 -17.91 19.67 11.90
C PHE A 161 -18.28 18.22 11.56
N VAL A 162 -18.91 17.45 12.47
CA VAL A 162 -19.23 16.02 12.25
C VAL A 162 -20.73 15.80 12.07
N LYS A 163 -21.13 15.30 10.88
CA LYS A 163 -22.52 15.01 10.53
C LYS A 163 -22.67 13.57 10.07
N MET A 164 -23.55 12.81 10.73
CA MET A 164 -23.86 11.43 10.36
C MET A 164 -25.34 11.12 10.55
N THR A 165 -25.80 9.98 10.03
CA THR A 165 -27.15 9.50 10.29
C THR A 165 -27.23 8.83 11.65
N GLU A 166 -28.41 8.84 12.26
CA GLU A 166 -28.67 8.17 13.55
C GLU A 166 -28.38 6.67 13.51
N ALA A 167 -28.68 6.03 12.39
CA ALA A 167 -28.31 4.63 12.16
C ALA A 167 -26.79 4.40 12.18
N ASN A 168 -25.99 5.32 11.65
CA ASN A 168 -24.53 5.19 11.64
C ASN A 168 -23.94 5.44 13.04
N TYR A 169 -24.49 6.40 13.77
CA TYR A 169 -24.10 6.66 15.16
C TYR A 169 -24.41 5.45 16.06
N ASN A 170 -25.62 4.89 15.95
CA ASN A 170 -26.02 3.72 16.73
C ASN A 170 -25.13 2.49 16.44
N ARG A 171 -24.72 2.29 15.17
CA ARG A 171 -23.75 1.24 14.81
C ARG A 171 -22.38 1.44 15.47
N LEU A 172 -21.89 2.68 15.56
CA LEU A 172 -20.62 2.95 16.24
C LEU A 172 -20.71 2.61 17.73
N ILE A 173 -21.82 2.98 18.39
CA ILE A 173 -22.08 2.65 19.79
C ILE A 173 -22.13 1.13 19.99
N GLU A 174 -22.81 0.39 19.10
CA GLU A 174 -22.94 -1.06 19.19
C GLU A 174 -21.59 -1.79 19.04
N LEU A 175 -20.72 -1.28 18.16
CA LEU A 175 -19.43 -1.90 17.86
C LEU A 175 -18.34 -1.57 18.89
N TYR A 176 -18.28 -0.32 19.34
CA TYR A 176 -17.15 0.20 20.11
C TYR A 176 -17.54 0.75 21.49
N GLY A 177 -18.83 0.90 21.77
CA GLY A 177 -19.34 1.53 22.98
C GLY A 177 -19.54 3.04 22.83
N LYS A 178 -20.39 3.59 23.71
CA LYS A 178 -20.75 5.02 23.71
C LYS A 178 -19.55 5.93 23.93
N GLU A 179 -18.74 5.64 24.96
CA GLU A 179 -17.57 6.44 25.34
C GLU A 179 -16.51 6.48 24.23
N PHE A 180 -16.25 5.36 23.58
CA PHE A 180 -15.31 5.28 22.45
C PHE A 180 -15.82 6.03 21.22
N THR A 181 -17.13 5.95 20.95
CA THR A 181 -17.76 6.65 19.83
C THR A 181 -17.69 8.17 20.00
N GLU A 182 -17.92 8.67 21.22
CA GLU A 182 -17.76 10.09 21.55
C GLU A 182 -16.32 10.55 21.35
N ALA A 183 -15.34 9.79 21.84
CA ALA A 183 -13.91 10.07 21.60
C ALA A 183 -13.54 10.10 20.11
N CYS A 184 -14.11 9.19 19.30
CA CYS A 184 -13.94 9.20 17.86
C CYS A 184 -14.52 10.45 17.20
N ILE A 185 -15.71 10.89 17.63
CA ILE A 185 -16.34 12.09 17.10
C ILE A 185 -15.52 13.33 17.45
N THR A 186 -15.09 13.49 18.70
CA THR A 186 -14.25 14.61 19.14
C THR A 186 -12.91 14.65 18.39
N LYS A 187 -12.24 13.50 18.24
CA LYS A 187 -10.97 13.42 17.49
C LYS A 187 -11.14 13.83 16.03
N LEU A 188 -12.21 13.37 15.39
CA LEU A 188 -12.51 13.74 14.01
C LEU A 188 -12.86 15.23 13.90
N ASP A 189 -13.61 15.77 14.86
CA ASP A 189 -14.03 17.16 14.88
C ASP A 189 -12.85 18.12 15.01
N LEU A 190 -11.95 17.88 15.99
CA LEU A 190 -10.72 18.63 16.17
C LEU A 190 -9.80 18.56 14.94
N TYR A 191 -9.75 17.40 14.28
CA TYR A 191 -8.99 17.25 13.04
C TYR A 191 -9.57 18.09 11.90
N LYS A 192 -10.90 18.07 11.71
CA LYS A 192 -11.58 18.86 10.68
C LYS A 192 -11.46 20.36 10.95
N GLY A 193 -11.60 20.78 12.20
CA GLY A 193 -11.43 22.16 12.63
C GLY A 193 -10.00 22.68 12.47
N SER A 194 -8.99 21.91 12.89
CA SER A 194 -7.58 22.33 12.81
C SER A 194 -6.97 22.27 11.41
N LYS A 195 -7.40 21.32 10.56
CA LYS A 195 -6.85 21.11 9.21
C LYS A 195 -7.74 21.63 8.08
N GLY A 196 -8.93 22.14 8.37
CA GLY A 196 -9.90 22.62 7.38
C GLY A 196 -10.39 21.53 6.41
N LYS A 197 -10.27 20.25 6.80
CA LYS A 197 -10.63 19.11 5.94
C LYS A 197 -12.09 18.72 6.14
N THR A 198 -12.76 18.37 5.05
CA THR A 198 -14.13 17.84 5.08
C THR A 198 -14.17 16.46 4.43
N TYR A 199 -15.02 15.58 4.96
CA TYR A 199 -15.25 14.25 4.41
C TYR A 199 -16.67 14.16 3.84
N LYS A 200 -16.82 13.39 2.76
CA LYS A 200 -18.13 13.11 2.14
C LYS A 200 -19.04 12.29 3.06
N ASP A 201 -18.43 11.46 3.91
CA ASP A 201 -19.09 10.63 4.92
C ASP A 201 -18.19 10.50 6.15
N ASP A 202 -18.57 11.18 7.23
CA ASP A 202 -17.81 11.20 8.48
C ASP A 202 -17.77 9.82 9.15
N TYR A 203 -18.77 8.96 8.92
CA TYR A 203 -18.77 7.58 9.42
C TYR A 203 -17.64 6.75 8.82
N ARG A 204 -17.39 6.89 7.51
CA ARG A 204 -16.27 6.20 6.84
C ARG A 204 -14.91 6.74 7.27
N ALA A 205 -14.80 8.04 7.53
CA ALA A 205 -13.58 8.63 8.07
C ALA A 205 -13.27 8.04 9.45
N ILE A 206 -14.30 7.88 10.29
CA ILE A 206 -14.16 7.25 11.60
C ILE A 206 -13.60 5.84 11.49
N LEU A 207 -14.22 4.99 10.66
CA LEU A 207 -13.77 3.60 10.46
C LEU A 207 -12.39 3.48 9.79
N SER A 208 -12.04 4.40 8.90
CA SER A 208 -10.81 4.29 8.11
C SER A 208 -9.54 4.58 8.91
N TRP A 209 -9.59 5.50 9.87
CA TRP A 209 -8.38 5.91 10.59
C TRP A 209 -8.62 6.41 12.01
N VAL A 210 -9.79 6.99 12.31
CA VAL A 210 -10.04 7.57 13.64
C VAL A 210 -10.13 6.49 14.70
N VAL A 211 -10.81 5.37 14.42
CA VAL A 211 -10.88 4.22 15.35
C VAL A 211 -9.48 3.74 15.74
N ARG A 212 -8.59 3.61 14.75
CA ARG A 212 -7.20 3.21 15.00
C ARG A 212 -6.46 4.26 15.83
N SER A 213 -6.58 5.53 15.48
CA SER A 213 -5.93 6.64 16.19
C SER A 213 -6.41 6.77 17.64
N VAL A 214 -7.71 6.61 17.90
CA VAL A 214 -8.26 6.70 19.27
C VAL A 214 -7.87 5.49 20.12
N ASN A 215 -7.78 4.30 19.51
CA ASN A 215 -7.30 3.11 20.20
C ASN A 215 -5.80 3.18 20.54
N GLU A 216 -5.00 3.81 19.67
CA GLU A 216 -3.58 4.09 19.92
C GLU A 216 -3.40 5.15 21.03
N ASP A 217 -4.22 6.20 21.04
CA ASP A 217 -4.16 7.27 22.05
C ASP A 217 -4.71 6.84 23.42
N ASN A 218 -5.70 5.93 23.47
CA ASN A 218 -6.35 5.44 24.69
C ASN A 218 -6.53 3.91 24.67
N PRO A 219 -5.44 3.13 24.84
CA PRO A 219 -5.51 1.68 24.87
C PRO A 219 -6.28 1.22 26.12
N GLY A 220 -7.55 0.85 25.94
CA GLY A 220 -8.44 0.40 27.02
C GLY A 220 -9.87 0.97 26.94
N LEU A 221 -10.07 2.03 26.17
CA LEU A 221 -11.41 2.59 25.94
C LEU A 221 -12.25 1.76 24.95
N MET A 222 -11.59 0.90 24.15
CA MET A 222 -12.22 0.09 23.11
C MET A 222 -12.78 -1.22 23.68
N LYS A 223 -14.05 -1.21 24.10
CA LYS A 223 -14.77 -2.43 24.46
C LYS A 223 -15.44 -3.02 23.22
N LYS A 224 -14.68 -3.78 22.42
CA LYS A 224 -15.22 -4.47 21.24
C LYS A 224 -16.27 -5.49 21.71
N SER A 225 -17.53 -5.34 21.29
CA SER A 225 -18.56 -6.33 21.58
C SER A 225 -18.13 -7.67 20.96
N LYS A 226 -18.10 -8.70 21.81
CA LYS A 226 -17.47 -10.00 21.54
C LYS A 226 -18.29 -10.77 20.51
N GLY A 227 -17.95 -10.62 19.23
CA GLY A 227 -18.37 -11.48 18.14
C GLY A 227 -17.15 -11.78 17.28
N GLU A 228 -16.62 -12.99 17.41
CA GLU A 228 -15.53 -13.58 16.60
C GLU A 228 -14.14 -12.92 16.74
N THR A 229 -13.47 -13.24 17.85
CA THR A 229 -12.02 -13.50 17.82
C THR A 229 -11.80 -14.87 18.43
N GLY A 230 -11.18 -15.75 17.65
CA GLY A 230 -10.80 -17.11 18.03
C GLY A 230 -10.11 -17.16 19.38
N SER A 231 -10.42 -18.25 20.08
CA SER A 231 -9.98 -18.64 21.41
C SER A 231 -8.59 -18.10 21.80
N SER A 232 -8.55 -17.15 22.73
CA SER A 232 -7.35 -16.90 23.52
C SER A 232 -7.13 -18.12 24.41
N ARG A 233 -6.11 -18.91 24.06
CA ARG A 233 -5.61 -20.05 24.83
C ARG A 233 -5.16 -19.57 26.22
N PRO A 234 -5.50 -20.25 27.33
CA PRO A 234 -4.92 -19.93 28.63
C PRO A 234 -3.42 -20.27 28.63
N PRO A 235 -2.61 -19.58 29.46
CA PRO A 235 -1.18 -19.84 29.53
C PRO A 235 -0.93 -21.21 30.20
N GLU A 236 0.23 -21.79 29.89
CA GLU A 236 0.83 -22.97 30.54
C GLU A 236 0.34 -24.35 30.06
N VAL A 237 0.92 -24.84 28.96
CA VAL A 237 1.67 -26.12 28.96
C VAL A 237 2.77 -25.98 27.90
N ASN A 238 4.03 -26.11 28.30
CA ASN A 238 5.18 -26.18 27.38
C ASN A 238 5.16 -27.56 26.67
N PRO A 239 4.90 -27.63 25.35
CA PRO A 239 4.74 -28.89 24.63
C PRO A 239 6.05 -29.69 24.43
N TYR A 240 7.19 -29.18 24.90
CA TYR A 240 8.49 -29.87 24.81
C TYR A 240 9.00 -30.41 26.15
N ALA A 241 8.21 -30.35 27.23
CA ALA A 241 8.62 -30.85 28.54
C ALA A 241 8.93 -32.37 28.55
N GLU A 242 8.29 -33.15 27.67
CA GLU A 242 8.45 -34.61 27.62
C GLU A 242 9.71 -35.08 26.88
N TRP A 243 10.42 -34.19 26.18
CA TRP A 243 11.64 -34.54 25.43
C TRP A 243 12.94 -34.30 26.22
N GLY A 244 12.84 -33.85 27.47
CA GLY A 244 13.97 -33.40 28.30
C GLY A 244 14.40 -34.33 29.42
N GLY A 245 14.08 -35.62 29.39
CA GLY A 245 14.52 -36.52 30.46
C GLY A 245 14.35 -38.01 30.18
N ALA A 246 15.37 -38.64 29.58
CA ALA A 246 15.80 -40.01 29.88
C ALA A 246 17.01 -40.42 29.04
N SER A 247 18.20 -40.32 29.66
CA SER A 247 19.40 -41.19 29.56
C SER A 247 20.62 -40.31 29.89
N GLY A 248 21.29 -40.44 31.05
CA GLY A 248 21.57 -41.68 31.76
C GLY A 248 22.64 -42.43 31.00
#